data_AF-A0A3A8GNU0-F1
#
_entry.id   AF-A0A3A8GNU0-F1
#
_cell.length_a   1.000
_cell.length_b   1.000
_cell.length_c   1.000
_cell.angle_alpha   90.00
_cell.angle_beta   90.00
_cell.angle_gamma   90.00
#
_symmetry.space_group_name_H-M   'P 1'
#
loop_
_entity.id
_entity.type
_entity.pdbx_description
1 polymer ?
#
loop_
_entity_poly.entity_id
_entity_poly.type
_entity_poly.pdbx_seq_one_letter_code
_entity_poly.pdbx_strand_id
1 'polypeptide(L)'
;MNPDAPSLARGEALLRHGTRSDAVLPAEPAPAVQELGALVGFGQTWTSCSARASVYLFDGYYEASAAEVRLLKQVPEGQKGSGTVNGDWLIWATADATDEAGRAVIERVVSSFAGEE
;
A
#
# COMPACT_ATOMS: atom_id res chain seq x y z
N MET A 1 8.65 -11.30 15.97
CA MET A 1 8.13 -10.20 16.81
C MET A 1 6.65 -10.08 16.45
N ASN A 2 5.73 -10.28 17.41
CA ASN A 2 4.31 -10.06 17.13
C ASN A 2 4.14 -8.56 16.84
N PRO A 3 3.55 -8.15 15.71
CA PRO A 3 3.22 -6.76 15.50
C PRO A 3 2.24 -6.37 16.62
N ASP A 4 2.63 -5.40 17.44
CA ASP A 4 1.80 -4.93 18.55
C ASP A 4 0.47 -4.42 17.98
N ALA A 5 -0.64 -4.70 18.67
CA ALA A 5 -1.99 -4.24 18.32
C ALA A 5 -2.11 -2.74 17.92
N PRO A 6 -1.35 -1.77 18.50
CA PRO A 6 -1.34 -0.38 18.05
C PRO A 6 -0.73 -0.17 16.66
N SER A 7 0.30 -0.92 16.27
CA SER A 7 0.85 -0.86 14.91
C SER A 7 -0.17 -1.35 13.89
N LEU A 8 -0.93 -2.38 14.27
CA LEU A 8 -2.04 -2.91 13.48
C LEU A 8 -3.13 -1.85 13.26
N ALA A 9 -3.55 -1.18 14.33
CA ALA A 9 -4.55 -0.12 14.27
C ALA A 9 -4.08 1.09 13.45
N ARG A 10 -2.78 1.44 13.52
CA ARG A 10 -2.20 2.56 12.76
C ARG A 10 -2.16 2.28 11.26
N GLY A 11 -1.71 1.09 10.85
CA GLY A 11 -1.69 0.70 9.43
C GLY A 11 -3.09 0.69 8.81
N GLU A 12 -4.09 0.19 9.55
CA GLU A 12 -5.48 0.21 9.11
C GLU A 12 -6.05 1.65 9.07
N ALA A 13 -5.71 2.50 10.05
CA ALA A 13 -6.14 3.91 10.07
C ALA A 13 -5.55 4.72 8.89
N LEU A 14 -4.26 4.53 8.59
CA LEU A 14 -3.58 5.13 7.44
C LEU A 14 -4.28 4.79 6.12
N LEU A 15 -4.60 3.51 5.94
CA LEU A 15 -5.34 3.02 4.77
C LEU A 15 -6.77 3.58 4.69
N ARG A 16 -7.48 3.63 5.83
CA ARG A 16 -8.84 4.19 5.92
C ARG A 16 -8.89 5.70 5.66
N HIS A 17 -7.84 6.43 6.04
CA HIS A 17 -7.77 7.87 5.79
C HIS A 17 -7.61 8.18 4.29
N GLY A 18 -6.75 7.42 3.59
CA GLY A 18 -6.57 7.56 2.14
C GLY A 18 -7.78 7.17 1.29
N THR A 19 -8.66 6.32 1.82
CA THR A 19 -9.85 5.79 1.11
C THR A 19 -11.09 6.69 1.18
N ARG A 20 -11.18 7.64 2.13
CA ARG A 20 -12.41 8.45 2.36
C ARG A 20 -13.69 7.58 2.46
N SER A 21 -14.79 7.98 1.80
CA SER A 21 -16.08 7.27 1.74
C SER A 21 -16.14 6.20 0.65
N ASP A 22 -15.00 5.82 0.07
CA ASP A 22 -14.98 4.82 -0.99
C ASP A 22 -15.35 3.44 -0.44
N ALA A 23 -16.07 2.66 -1.25
CA ALA A 23 -16.44 1.31 -0.89
C ALA A 23 -15.23 0.40 -1.10
N VAL A 24 -14.54 0.12 0.00
CA VAL A 24 -13.37 -0.77 0.03
C VAL A 24 -13.62 -2.02 0.83
N LEU A 25 -12.97 -3.10 0.40
CA LEU A 25 -12.95 -4.37 1.09
C LEU A 25 -11.53 -4.66 1.60
N PRO A 26 -11.39 -5.20 2.82
CA PRO A 26 -10.10 -5.73 3.26
C PRO A 26 -9.67 -6.85 2.32
N ALA A 27 -8.39 -6.85 1.98
CA ALA A 27 -7.76 -7.87 1.16
C ALA A 27 -6.42 -8.25 1.78
N GLU A 28 -5.88 -9.40 1.40
CA GLU A 28 -4.49 -9.70 1.72
C GLU A 28 -3.58 -8.62 1.09
N PRO A 29 -2.41 -8.30 1.65
CA PRO A 29 -1.46 -7.43 0.95
C PRO A 29 -0.92 -8.15 -0.31
N ALA A 30 -0.68 -7.38 -1.38
CA ALA A 30 0.02 -7.88 -2.56
C ALA A 30 1.17 -6.94 -2.95
N PRO A 31 2.40 -7.46 -3.07
CA PRO A 31 2.82 -8.84 -2.78
C PRO A 31 2.70 -9.26 -1.30
N ALA A 32 2.81 -10.56 -1.01
CA ALA A 32 2.64 -11.04 0.36
C ALA A 32 3.74 -10.49 1.29
N VAL A 33 3.42 -10.35 2.58
CA VAL A 33 4.32 -9.77 3.60
C VAL A 33 5.70 -10.43 3.61
N GLN A 34 5.76 -11.76 3.52
CA GLN A 34 7.03 -12.50 3.53
C GLN A 34 7.88 -12.26 2.28
N GLU A 35 7.26 -12.02 1.12
CA GLU A 35 7.97 -11.78 -0.14
C GLU A 35 8.74 -10.45 -0.11
N LEU A 36 8.21 -9.47 0.64
CA LEU A 36 8.85 -8.18 0.83
C LEU A 36 9.81 -8.14 2.03
N GLY A 37 9.78 -9.15 2.90
CA GLY A 37 10.51 -9.11 4.17
C GLY A 37 9.92 -8.10 5.17
N ALA A 38 8.64 -7.78 5.04
CA ALA A 38 7.93 -6.90 5.96
C ALA A 38 7.56 -7.66 7.26
N LEU A 39 7.40 -6.91 8.35
CA LEU A 39 6.97 -7.43 9.65
C LEU A 39 5.46 -7.72 9.67
N VAL A 40 4.69 -6.82 9.07
CA VAL A 40 3.24 -6.93 8.90
C VAL A 40 2.83 -6.21 7.63
N GLY A 41 1.68 -6.59 7.07
CA GLY A 41 1.07 -5.85 5.99
C GLY A 41 -0.43 -6.02 5.91
N PHE A 42 -1.06 -5.05 5.26
CA PHE A 42 -2.50 -4.90 5.15
C PHE A 42 -2.84 -4.59 3.70
N GLY A 43 -3.92 -5.15 3.19
CA GLY A 43 -4.41 -4.86 1.85
C GLY A 43 -5.83 -4.32 1.86
N GLN A 44 -6.15 -3.50 0.87
CA GLN A 44 -7.49 -3.10 0.53
C GLN A 44 -7.69 -3.10 -0.98
N THR A 45 -8.91 -3.43 -1.40
CA THR A 45 -9.34 -3.34 -2.79
C THR A 45 -10.60 -2.48 -2.88
N TRP A 46 -10.67 -1.68 -3.94
CA TRP A 46 -11.84 -0.86 -4.23
C TRP A 46 -12.89 -1.69 -4.95
N THR A 47 -14.17 -1.55 -4.60
CA THR A 47 -15.23 -2.32 -5.27
C THR A 47 -15.67 -1.69 -6.59
N SER A 48 -15.36 -0.41 -6.81
CA SER A 48 -15.81 0.33 -7.99
C SER A 48 -14.75 0.40 -9.12
N CYS A 49 -13.53 -0.09 -8.88
CA CYS A 49 -12.43 -0.04 -9.84
C CYS A 49 -11.39 -1.14 -9.53
N SER A 50 -10.34 -1.24 -10.35
CA SER A 50 -9.32 -2.29 -10.22
C SER A 50 -8.22 -1.94 -9.21
N ALA A 51 -8.40 -0.87 -8.43
CA ALA A 51 -7.38 -0.41 -7.49
C ALA A 51 -7.22 -1.35 -6.29
N ARG A 52 -5.97 -1.55 -5.92
CA ARG A 52 -5.54 -2.19 -4.68
C ARG A 52 -4.50 -1.31 -4.02
N ALA A 53 -4.53 -1.23 -2.70
CA ALA A 53 -3.47 -0.65 -1.90
C ALA A 53 -3.04 -1.66 -0.86
N SER A 54 -1.74 -1.75 -0.63
CA SER A 54 -1.15 -2.57 0.41
C SER A 54 -0.19 -1.72 1.23
N VAL A 55 -0.29 -1.77 2.54
CA VAL A 55 0.64 -1.10 3.46
C VAL A 55 1.47 -2.14 4.17
N TYR A 56 2.75 -1.87 4.33
CA TYR A 56 3.73 -2.76 4.96
C TYR A 56 4.50 -2.00 6.02
N LEU A 57 4.79 -2.67 7.13
CA LEU A 57 5.70 -2.20 8.17
C LEU A 57 7.02 -2.97 8.06
N PHE A 58 8.13 -2.26 8.12
CA PHE A 58 9.48 -2.81 8.12
C PHE A 58 10.18 -2.56 9.46
N ASP A 59 11.38 -3.12 9.63
CA ASP A 59 12.21 -2.88 10.82
C ASP A 59 12.81 -1.45 10.80
N GLY A 60 13.02 -0.88 9.60
CA GLY A 60 13.34 0.53 9.42
C GLY A 60 13.08 1.08 8.02
N TYR A 61 13.34 2.40 7.90
CA TYR A 61 13.19 3.15 6.66
C TYR A 61 14.00 2.59 5.48
N TYR A 62 15.21 2.09 5.74
CA TYR A 62 16.07 1.57 4.68
C TYR A 62 15.48 0.32 4.02
N GLU A 63 14.91 -0.60 4.79
CA GLU A 63 14.23 -1.78 4.23
C GLU A 63 12.95 -1.40 3.50
N ALA A 64 12.15 -0.48 4.04
CA ALA A 64 10.96 0.04 3.39
C ALA A 64 11.30 0.68 2.02
N SER A 65 12.35 1.50 1.97
CA SER A 65 12.83 2.15 0.75
C SER A 65 13.40 1.14 -0.25
N ALA A 66 14.15 0.14 0.21
CA ALA A 66 14.64 -0.93 -0.65
C ALA A 66 13.47 -1.74 -1.26
N ALA A 67 12.42 -2.01 -0.49
CA ALA A 67 11.21 -2.68 -0.96
C ALA A 67 10.47 -1.85 -2.01
N GLU A 68 10.28 -0.55 -1.79
CA GLU A 68 9.69 0.38 -2.77
C GLU A 68 10.40 0.31 -4.13
N VAL A 69 11.74 0.44 -4.12
CA VAL A 69 12.55 0.40 -5.34
C VAL A 69 12.42 -0.94 -6.07
N ARG A 70 12.28 -2.05 -5.34
CA ARG A 70 12.08 -3.38 -5.94
C ARG A 70 10.70 -3.49 -6.57
N LEU A 71 9.66 -3.02 -5.89
CA LEU A 71 8.28 -3.04 -6.39
C LEU A 71 8.12 -2.22 -7.67
N LEU A 72 8.70 -1.01 -7.71
CA LEU A 72 8.68 -0.15 -8.90
C LEU A 72 9.34 -0.82 -10.12
N LYS A 73 10.33 -1.70 -9.92
CA LYS A 73 10.99 -2.45 -11.00
C LYS A 73 10.22 -3.70 -11.43
N GLN A 74 9.26 -4.16 -10.63
CA GLN A 74 8.56 -5.43 -10.81
C GLN A 74 7.05 -5.24 -11.03
N VAL A 75 6.62 -4.04 -11.43
CA VAL A 75 5.23 -3.80 -11.80
C VAL A 75 4.87 -4.74 -12.96
N PRO A 76 3.84 -5.60 -12.80
CA PRO A 76 3.46 -6.54 -13.85
C PRO A 76 3.03 -5.81 -15.12
N GLU A 77 3.31 -6.41 -16.28
CA GLU A 77 2.80 -5.91 -17.55
C GLU A 77 1.27 -5.83 -17.52
N GLY A 78 0.71 -4.72 -18.02
CA GLY A 78 -0.73 -4.44 -17.94
C GLY A 78 -1.21 -3.85 -16.61
N GLN A 79 -0.32 -3.63 -15.63
CA GLN A 79 -0.63 -2.87 -14.43
C GLN A 79 0.15 -1.57 -14.34
N LYS A 80 -0.40 -0.64 -13.56
CA LYS A 80 0.32 0.52 -13.04
C LYS A 80 0.51 0.32 -11.54
N GLY A 81 1.70 0.63 -11.04
CA GLY A 81 2.05 0.53 -9.63
C GLY A 81 2.74 1.79 -9.16
N SER A 82 2.42 2.23 -7.95
CA SER A 82 3.08 3.36 -7.29
C SER A 82 3.16 3.09 -5.81
N GLY A 83 4.25 3.52 -5.18
CA GLY A 83 4.44 3.40 -3.74
C GLY A 83 5.13 4.62 -3.19
N THR A 84 5.13 4.72 -1.87
CA THR A 84 5.90 5.72 -1.14
C THR A 84 6.16 5.24 0.29
N VAL A 85 7.28 5.68 0.85
CA VAL A 85 7.73 5.33 2.21
C VAL A 85 7.47 6.50 3.15
N ASN A 86 6.97 6.19 4.35
CA ASN A 86 6.82 7.12 5.46
C ASN A 86 7.37 6.46 6.73
N GLY A 87 8.59 6.84 7.13
CA GLY A 87 9.33 6.17 8.21
C GLY A 87 9.62 4.70 7.90
N ASP A 88 9.26 3.82 8.81
CA ASP A 88 9.31 2.35 8.66
C ASP A 88 8.14 1.76 7.84
N TRP A 89 7.22 2.59 7.36
CA TRP A 89 6.07 2.14 6.59
C TRP A 89 6.21 2.38 5.10
N LEU A 90 5.65 1.47 4.31
CA LEU A 90 5.54 1.56 2.86
C LEU A 90 4.09 1.37 2.45
N ILE A 91 3.57 2.25 1.62
CA ILE A 91 2.36 1.98 0.85
C ILE A 91 2.73 1.57 -0.57
N TRP A 92 2.02 0.59 -1.11
CA TRP A 92 2.11 0.12 -2.48
C TRP A 92 0.71 -0.02 -3.06
N ALA A 93 0.41 0.76 -4.09
CA ALA A 93 -0.89 0.74 -4.75
C ALA A 93 -0.75 0.34 -6.22
N THR A 94 -1.64 -0.53 -6.68
CA THR A 94 -1.70 -1.02 -8.05
C THR A 94 -3.10 -0.93 -8.63
N ALA A 95 -3.19 -0.85 -9.95
CA ALA A 95 -4.42 -0.96 -10.70
C ALA A 95 -4.12 -1.46 -12.11
N ASP A 96 -5.15 -1.87 -12.83
CA ASP A 96 -5.04 -2.15 -14.26
C ASP A 96 -4.59 -0.89 -15.03
N ALA A 97 -3.71 -1.07 -16.03
CA ALA A 97 -3.15 0.02 -16.83
C ALA A 97 -4.23 0.84 -17.55
N THR A 98 -5.32 0.21 -17.96
CA THR A 98 -6.45 0.83 -18.67
C THR A 98 -7.51 1.43 -17.73
N ASP A 99 -7.47 1.10 -16.44
CA ASP A 99 -8.42 1.61 -15.46
C ASP A 99 -8.04 3.02 -14.98
N GLU A 100 -8.71 4.04 -15.54
CA GLU A 100 -8.48 5.44 -15.20
C GLU A 100 -8.94 5.79 -13.79
N ALA A 101 -10.06 5.19 -13.34
CA ALA A 101 -10.55 5.36 -11.97
C ALA A 101 -9.53 4.82 -10.96
N GLY A 102 -8.95 3.64 -11.22
CA GLY A 102 -7.89 3.09 -10.41
C GLY A 102 -6.62 3.93 -10.39
N ARG A 103 -6.26 4.59 -11.50
CA ARG A 103 -5.14 5.55 -11.51
C ARG A 103 -5.36 6.68 -10.51
N ALA A 104 -6.54 7.31 -10.56
CA ALA A 104 -6.86 8.42 -9.65
C ALA A 104 -6.88 7.97 -8.18
N VAL A 105 -7.29 6.73 -7.91
CA VAL A 105 -7.21 6.13 -6.57
C VAL A 105 -5.74 5.99 -6.13
N ILE A 106 -4.87 5.42 -6.96
CA ILE A 106 -3.43 5.24 -6.65
C ILE A 106 -2.80 6.58 -6.28
N GLU A 107 -2.97 7.61 -7.12
CA GLU A 107 -2.38 8.93 -6.89
C GLU A 107 -2.85 9.53 -5.56
N ARG A 108 -4.15 9.39 -5.26
CA ARG A 108 -4.75 9.88 -4.02
C ARG A 108 -4.18 9.18 -2.78
N VAL A 109 -4.13 7.85 -2.78
CA VAL A 109 -3.70 7.10 -1.58
C VAL A 109 -2.21 7.28 -1.32
N VAL A 110 -1.39 7.25 -2.36
CA VAL A 110 0.06 7.50 -2.25
C VAL A 110 0.31 8.93 -1.76
N SER A 111 -0.37 9.93 -2.32
CA SER A 111 -0.21 11.32 -1.88
C SER A 111 -0.67 11.55 -0.43
N SER A 112 -1.76 10.90 0.00
CA SER A 112 -2.25 11.05 1.38
C SER A 112 -1.28 10.44 2.38
N PHE A 113 -0.66 9.31 2.03
CA PHE A 113 0.29 8.61 2.87
C PHE A 113 1.62 9.37 3.04
N ALA A 114 2.09 10.04 1.99
CA ALA A 114 3.31 10.86 2.03
C ALA A 114 3.15 12.14 2.87
N GLY A 115 1.94 12.65 3.04
CA GLY A 115 1.66 13.91 3.76
C GLY A 115 1.33 13.76 5.24
N GLU A 116 1.33 12.54 5.78
CA GLU A 116 1.05 12.27 7.18
C GLU A 116 2.37 12.32 7.99
N GLU A 117 2.83 13.54 8.31
CA GLU A 117 3.97 13.82 9.22
C GLU A 117 3.51 14.19 10.63
#